data_AF-A0A520P244-F1
#
_entry.id   AF-A0A520P244-F1
#
_cell.length_a   1.000
_cell.length_b   1.000
_cell.length_c   1.000
_cell.angle_alpha   90.00
_cell.angle_beta   90.00
_cell.angle_gamma   90.00
#
_symmetry.space_group_name_H-M   'P 1'
#
loop_
_entity.id
_entity.type
_entity.pdbx_description
1 polymer ?
#
loop_
_entity_poly.entity_id
_entity_poly.type
_entity_poly.pdbx_seq_one_letter_code
_entity_poly.pdbx_strand_id
1 'polypeptide(L)'
;MNKTFDAFLNGKLKITQPSNGYRAATDPVFLAASVPASSGQSVLDVGSGVGVASLCLGARVSNLRLYGIELQREYFLMSEHNAIENNINLKVVNANLNDLPADFRQKSFDHVMTNPPFFVTKTLSKPVAQGKSIANIENISLSDWIFFSLKRLKSGGSFSIIHLTERLPEILSSLSAYCGSISIKPISSRKSRPAKRIIVQGIKGSKGPMKLLEPFVVHDGDIHNSDKSDYSKSANNILRFGHPLDL
;
A
#
# COMPACT_ATOMS: atom_id res chain seq x y z
N MET A 1 -15.07 17.07 -6.08
CA MET A 1 -14.81 17.09 -4.62
C MET A 1 -13.87 18.25 -4.25
N ASN A 2 -14.04 18.91 -3.08
CA ASN A 2 -13.06 19.92 -2.59
C ASN A 2 -11.71 19.24 -2.31
N LYS A 3 -10.59 19.87 -2.67
CA LYS A 3 -9.24 19.27 -2.61
C LYS A 3 -8.32 20.10 -1.71
N THR A 4 -7.39 19.43 -1.04
CA THR A 4 -6.29 20.05 -0.29
C THR A 4 -4.96 19.45 -0.72
N PHE A 5 -3.88 20.08 -0.28
CA PHE A 5 -2.52 19.70 -0.59
C PHE A 5 -1.81 19.14 0.65
N ASP A 6 -1.11 18.02 0.49
CA ASP A 6 -0.21 17.47 1.49
C ASP A 6 1.18 17.20 0.91
N ALA A 7 2.21 17.50 1.69
CA ALA A 7 3.60 17.19 1.36
C ALA A 7 3.98 15.79 1.87
N PHE A 8 4.54 14.96 0.99
CA PHE A 8 5.12 13.66 1.34
C PHE A 8 6.63 13.68 1.11
N LEU A 9 7.35 12.79 1.80
CA LEU A 9 8.82 12.67 1.68
C LEU A 9 9.52 14.02 1.86
N ASN A 10 9.16 14.73 2.93
CA ASN A 10 9.68 16.05 3.26
C ASN A 10 9.55 17.10 2.14
N GLY A 11 8.44 17.06 1.39
CA GLY A 11 8.16 18.00 0.32
C GLY A 11 8.70 17.60 -1.05
N LYS A 12 9.39 16.45 -1.15
CA LYS A 12 9.77 15.89 -2.47
C LYS A 12 8.54 15.55 -3.32
N LEU A 13 7.42 15.21 -2.67
CA LEU A 13 6.17 14.91 -3.34
C LEU A 13 5.09 15.89 -2.89
N LYS A 14 4.39 16.44 -3.90
CA LYS A 14 3.24 17.28 -3.72
C LYS A 14 1.95 16.56 -4.12
N ILE A 15 1.12 16.20 -3.14
CA ILE A 15 -0.05 15.35 -3.35
C ILE A 15 -1.33 16.15 -3.11
N THR A 16 -2.16 16.22 -4.16
CA THR A 16 -3.55 16.67 -4.06
C THR A 16 -4.41 15.54 -3.53
N GLN A 17 -5.12 15.81 -2.44
CA GLN A 17 -5.99 14.87 -1.75
C GLN A 17 -7.40 15.44 -1.60
N PRO A 18 -8.43 14.59 -1.44
CA PRO A 18 -9.76 15.09 -1.12
C PRO A 18 -9.80 15.70 0.28
N SER A 19 -10.42 16.86 0.43
CA SER A 19 -10.65 17.51 1.73
C SER A 19 -11.48 16.64 2.68
N ASN A 20 -12.43 15.88 2.12
CA ASN A 20 -13.29 14.94 2.84
C ASN A 20 -13.24 13.57 2.14
N GLY A 21 -13.10 12.49 2.90
CA GLY A 21 -12.99 11.12 2.37
C GLY A 21 -11.70 10.42 2.83
N TYR A 22 -11.32 9.36 2.13
CA TYR A 22 -10.05 8.69 2.38
C TYR A 22 -8.88 9.62 2.03
N ARG A 23 -7.94 9.72 2.95
CA ARG A 23 -6.70 10.48 2.79
C ARG A 23 -5.54 9.54 3.09
N ALA A 24 -4.60 9.47 2.17
CA ALA A 24 -3.35 8.76 2.38
C ALA A 24 -2.57 9.43 3.51
N ALA A 25 -1.95 8.58 4.34
CA ALA A 25 -1.08 8.98 5.44
C ALA A 25 0.19 8.11 5.39
N THR A 26 0.60 7.52 6.50
CA THR A 26 1.85 6.76 6.59
C THR A 26 1.83 5.41 5.89
N ASP A 27 0.68 4.73 5.83
CA ASP A 27 0.58 3.35 5.35
C ASP A 27 1.06 3.17 3.89
N PRO A 28 0.62 3.99 2.91
CA PRO A 28 1.15 3.94 1.54
C PRO A 28 2.67 4.18 1.45
N VAL A 29 3.24 4.99 2.35
CA VAL A 29 4.68 5.29 2.35
C VAL A 29 5.48 4.08 2.83
N PHE A 30 5.01 3.41 3.89
CA PHE A 30 5.63 2.16 4.36
C PHE A 30 5.47 1.03 3.36
N LEU A 31 4.31 0.92 2.71
CA LEU A 31 4.10 -0.04 1.62
C LEU A 31 5.12 0.20 0.50
N ALA A 32 5.24 1.43 0.00
CA ALA A 32 6.18 1.80 -1.04
C ALA A 32 7.64 1.50 -0.66
N ALA A 33 8.02 1.71 0.61
CA ALA A 33 9.36 1.40 1.11
C ALA A 33 9.67 -0.11 1.09
N SER A 34 8.66 -0.96 1.26
CA SER A 34 8.81 -2.42 1.36
C SER A 34 8.95 -3.14 0.02
N VAL A 35 8.64 -2.49 -1.10
CA VAL A 35 8.67 -3.12 -2.42
C VAL A 35 10.12 -3.27 -2.92
N PRO A 36 10.62 -4.48 -3.25
CA PRO A 36 12.02 -4.69 -3.64
C PRO A 36 12.24 -4.38 -5.13
N ALA A 37 11.68 -3.27 -5.61
CA ALA A 37 11.78 -2.86 -6.99
C ALA A 37 13.15 -2.25 -7.30
N SER A 38 13.64 -2.55 -8.50
CA SER A 38 14.86 -2.03 -9.10
C SER A 38 14.54 -1.27 -10.38
N SER A 39 15.43 -0.35 -10.76
CA SER A 39 15.32 0.42 -12.01
C SER A 39 15.01 -0.48 -13.20
N GLY A 40 14.08 -0.06 -14.06
CA GLY A 40 13.66 -0.80 -15.23
C GLY A 40 12.62 -1.89 -14.98
N GLN A 41 12.16 -2.13 -13.75
CA GLN A 41 11.07 -3.07 -13.44
C GLN A 41 9.68 -2.41 -13.52
N SER A 42 8.63 -3.24 -13.63
CA SER A 42 7.24 -2.78 -13.61
C SER A 42 6.52 -3.12 -12.31
N VAL A 43 5.72 -2.17 -11.83
CA VAL A 43 4.97 -2.27 -10.57
C VAL A 43 3.51 -1.92 -10.81
N LEU A 44 2.61 -2.73 -10.25
CA LEU A 44 1.18 -2.45 -10.21
C LEU A 44 0.72 -2.12 -8.78
N ASP A 45 0.00 -1.03 -8.62
CA ASP A 45 -0.68 -0.59 -7.39
C ASP A 45 -2.19 -0.84 -7.51
N VAL A 46 -2.69 -1.87 -6.83
CA VAL A 46 -4.11 -2.25 -6.87
C VAL A 46 -4.85 -1.47 -5.78
N GLY A 47 -5.88 -0.71 -6.18
CA GLY A 47 -6.56 0.24 -5.28
C GLY A 47 -5.69 1.47 -5.02
N SER A 48 -5.14 2.05 -6.09
CA SER A 48 -4.08 3.07 -5.99
C SER A 48 -4.51 4.39 -5.36
N GLY A 49 -5.81 4.66 -5.19
CA GLY A 49 -6.33 5.88 -4.59
C GLY A 49 -5.82 7.11 -5.35
N VAL A 50 -5.27 8.08 -4.62
CA VAL A 50 -4.63 9.28 -5.20
C VAL A 50 -3.16 9.07 -5.61
N GLY A 51 -2.68 7.82 -5.62
CA GLY A 51 -1.38 7.42 -6.15
C GLY A 51 -0.20 7.45 -5.16
N VAL A 52 -0.41 7.72 -3.86
CA VAL A 52 0.70 7.99 -2.92
C VAL A 52 1.73 6.85 -2.85
N ALA A 53 1.31 5.58 -2.79
CA ALA A 53 2.26 4.46 -2.73
C ALA A 53 3.11 4.41 -4.01
N SER A 54 2.46 4.46 -5.17
CA SER A 54 3.14 4.53 -6.48
C SER A 54 4.11 5.69 -6.60
N LEU A 55 3.71 6.90 -6.17
CA LEU A 55 4.54 8.10 -6.26
C LEU A 55 5.71 8.05 -5.27
N CYS A 56 5.51 7.56 -4.04
CA CYS A 56 6.59 7.33 -3.09
C CYS A 56 7.61 6.33 -3.63
N LEU A 57 7.13 5.26 -4.29
CA LEU A 57 8.01 4.27 -4.91
C LEU A 57 8.80 4.85 -6.09
N GLY A 58 8.13 5.63 -6.96
CA GLY A 58 8.78 6.31 -8.09
C GLY A 58 9.80 7.37 -7.67
N ALA A 59 9.61 8.02 -6.52
CA ALA A 59 10.58 8.93 -5.93
C ALA A 59 11.80 8.20 -5.32
N ARG A 60 11.62 6.96 -4.84
CA ARG A 60 12.68 6.13 -4.26
C ARG A 60 13.52 5.42 -5.32
N VAL A 61 12.88 4.92 -6.38
CA VAL A 61 13.52 4.12 -7.43
C VAL A 61 13.23 4.74 -8.78
N SER A 62 14.28 5.28 -9.41
CA SER A 62 14.18 5.89 -10.74
C SER A 62 13.88 4.85 -11.82
N ASN A 63 13.27 5.29 -12.93
CA ASN A 63 13.06 4.48 -14.14
C ASN A 63 12.18 3.23 -13.92
N LEU A 64 11.19 3.31 -13.02
CA LEU A 64 10.14 2.30 -12.89
C LEU A 64 9.03 2.52 -13.92
N ARG A 65 8.41 1.42 -14.36
CA ARG A 65 7.14 1.46 -15.09
C ARG A 65 6.00 1.25 -14.09
N LEU A 66 5.42 2.35 -13.63
CA LEU A 66 4.38 2.32 -12.60
C LEU A 66 2.98 2.29 -13.23
N TYR A 67 2.13 1.44 -12.68
CA TYR A 67 0.74 1.28 -13.07
C TYR A 67 -0.16 1.28 -11.84
N GLY A 68 -1.38 1.82 -11.97
CA GLY A 68 -2.38 1.81 -10.91
C GLY A 68 -3.74 1.36 -11.43
N ILE A 69 -4.54 0.73 -10.58
CA ILE A 69 -5.98 0.55 -10.81
C ILE A 69 -6.73 1.28 -9.71
N GLU A 70 -7.72 2.09 -10.08
CA GLU A 70 -8.59 2.78 -9.13
C GLU A 70 -10.05 2.75 -9.62
N LEU A 71 -10.98 2.33 -8.76
CA LEU A 71 -12.39 2.26 -9.12
C LEU A 71 -13.04 3.64 -9.15
N GLN A 72 -12.71 4.49 -8.18
CA GLN A 72 -13.38 5.78 -8.02
C GLN A 72 -12.76 6.82 -8.96
N ARG A 73 -13.57 7.29 -9.92
CA ARG A 73 -13.21 8.29 -10.92
C ARG A 73 -12.50 9.52 -10.33
N GLU A 74 -12.98 10.05 -9.21
CA GLU A 74 -12.38 11.24 -8.55
C GLU A 74 -10.95 10.95 -8.03
N TYR A 75 -10.71 9.79 -7.42
CA TYR A 75 -9.39 9.40 -6.93
C TYR A 75 -8.44 9.11 -8.09
N PHE A 76 -8.93 8.41 -9.12
CA PHE A 76 -8.20 8.20 -10.37
C PHE A 76 -7.71 9.52 -10.98
N LEU A 77 -8.60 10.52 -11.12
CA LEU A 77 -8.24 11.84 -11.67
C LEU A 77 -7.19 12.56 -10.81
N MET A 78 -7.30 12.46 -9.47
CA MET A 78 -6.28 13.02 -8.58
C MET A 78 -4.95 12.28 -8.72
N SER A 79 -4.96 10.96 -8.90
CA SER A 79 -3.76 10.16 -9.11
C SER A 79 -3.03 10.55 -10.39
N GLU A 80 -3.74 10.73 -11.51
CA GLU A 80 -3.16 11.23 -12.76
C GLU A 80 -2.58 12.65 -12.59
N HIS A 81 -3.33 13.54 -11.93
CA HIS A 81 -2.85 14.90 -11.66
C HIS A 81 -1.59 14.91 -10.78
N ASN A 82 -1.56 14.10 -9.73
CA ASN A 82 -0.41 13.98 -8.84
C ASN A 82 0.80 13.38 -9.56
N ALA A 83 0.61 12.43 -10.46
CA ALA A 83 1.70 11.90 -11.28
C ALA A 83 2.36 12.99 -12.13
N ILE A 84 1.55 13.81 -12.81
CA ILE A 84 2.01 14.94 -13.62
C ILE A 84 2.74 15.97 -12.75
N GLU A 85 2.11 16.42 -11.65
CA GLU A 85 2.66 17.43 -10.73
C GLU A 85 4.03 17.03 -10.16
N ASN A 86 4.26 15.73 -9.97
CA ASN A 86 5.51 15.21 -9.41
C ASN A 86 6.50 14.70 -10.47
N ASN A 87 6.20 14.86 -11.76
CA ASN A 87 7.02 14.35 -12.87
C ASN A 87 7.33 12.84 -12.76
N ILE A 88 6.36 12.05 -12.28
CA ILE A 88 6.48 10.60 -12.15
C ILE A 88 5.59 9.92 -13.18
N ASN A 89 6.18 9.03 -13.98
CA ASN A 89 5.45 8.25 -14.99
C ASN A 89 4.62 7.13 -14.35
N LEU A 90 3.43 7.48 -13.90
CA LEU A 90 2.41 6.56 -13.39
C LEU A 90 1.22 6.50 -14.35
N LYS A 91 0.90 5.30 -14.83
CA LYS A 91 -0.28 5.05 -15.68
C LYS A 91 -1.39 4.41 -14.86
N VAL A 92 -2.42 5.18 -14.53
CA VAL A 92 -3.58 4.68 -13.79
C VAL A 92 -4.68 4.27 -14.76
N VAL A 93 -5.47 3.26 -14.43
CA VAL A 93 -6.73 2.94 -15.12
C VAL A 93 -7.89 3.09 -14.16
N ASN A 94 -8.96 3.75 -14.63
CA ASN A 94 -10.21 3.81 -13.90
C ASN A 94 -11.04 2.57 -14.22
N ALA A 95 -11.02 1.55 -13.35
CA ALA A 95 -11.64 0.27 -13.65
C ALA A 95 -12.05 -0.49 -12.39
N ASN A 96 -13.06 -1.35 -12.57
CA ASN A 96 -13.44 -2.40 -11.62
C ASN A 96 -12.49 -3.59 -11.76
N LEU A 97 -12.11 -4.24 -10.66
CA LEU A 97 -11.19 -5.38 -10.72
C LEU A 97 -11.78 -6.59 -11.49
N ASN A 98 -13.10 -6.70 -11.53
CA ASN A 98 -13.84 -7.71 -12.30
C ASN A 98 -14.00 -7.33 -13.78
N ASP A 99 -13.79 -6.06 -14.15
CA ASP A 99 -13.95 -5.56 -15.52
C ASP A 99 -12.79 -4.65 -15.94
N LEU A 100 -11.61 -5.27 -16.04
CA LEU A 100 -10.43 -4.58 -16.56
C LEU A 100 -10.42 -4.49 -18.08
N PRO A 101 -9.92 -3.38 -18.66
CA PRO A 101 -9.57 -3.32 -20.08
C PRO A 101 -8.65 -4.48 -20.50
N ALA A 102 -8.90 -5.05 -21.69
CA ALA A 102 -8.20 -6.25 -22.17
C ALA A 102 -6.67 -6.08 -22.17
N ASP A 103 -6.18 -4.93 -22.61
CA ASP A 103 -4.74 -4.61 -22.65
C ASP A 103 -4.10 -4.56 -21.27
N PHE A 104 -4.86 -4.20 -20.24
CA PHE A 104 -4.38 -4.20 -18.86
C PHE A 104 -4.43 -5.61 -18.26
N ARG A 105 -5.47 -6.37 -18.58
CA ARG A 105 -5.70 -7.74 -18.12
C ARG A 105 -4.57 -8.71 -18.54
N GLN A 106 -3.97 -8.49 -19.70
CA GLN A 106 -2.88 -9.32 -20.23
C GLN A 106 -1.50 -8.94 -19.68
N LYS A 107 -1.35 -7.79 -19.03
CA LYS A 107 -0.05 -7.35 -18.47
C LYS A 107 0.30 -8.14 -17.21
N SER A 108 1.58 -8.46 -17.09
CA SER A 108 2.17 -9.02 -15.86
C SER A 108 3.31 -8.14 -15.36
N PHE A 109 3.43 -8.02 -14.05
CA PHE A 109 4.32 -7.09 -13.38
C PHE A 109 5.39 -7.81 -12.57
N ASP A 110 6.56 -7.18 -12.42
CA ASP A 110 7.63 -7.67 -11.55
C ASP A 110 7.20 -7.59 -10.08
N HIS A 111 6.44 -6.54 -9.73
CA HIS A 111 5.87 -6.36 -8.40
C HIS A 111 4.40 -5.96 -8.47
N VAL A 112 3.61 -6.42 -7.51
CA VAL A 112 2.26 -5.94 -7.26
C VAL A 112 2.19 -5.53 -5.80
N MET A 113 1.73 -4.30 -5.55
CA MET A 113 1.53 -3.77 -4.21
C MET A 113 0.09 -3.33 -4.02
N THR A 114 -0.38 -3.35 -2.77
CA THR A 114 -1.73 -2.87 -2.46
C THR A 114 -1.88 -2.42 -1.01
N ASN A 115 -2.64 -1.35 -0.81
CA ASN A 115 -3.15 -0.90 0.48
C ASN A 115 -4.67 -0.89 0.40
N PRO A 116 -5.32 -2.07 0.45
CA PRO A 116 -6.76 -2.14 0.26
C PRO A 116 -7.48 -1.40 1.40
N PRO A 117 -8.67 -0.85 1.13
CA PRO A 117 -9.49 -0.25 2.16
C PRO A 117 -9.74 -1.24 3.32
N PHE A 118 -9.66 -0.75 4.55
CA PHE A 118 -9.93 -1.56 5.74
C PHE A 118 -11.44 -1.78 5.88
N PHE A 119 -11.98 -2.72 5.11
CA PHE A 119 -13.37 -3.14 5.29
C PHE A 119 -13.46 -4.01 6.54
N VAL A 120 -14.07 -3.46 7.59
CA VAL A 120 -14.47 -4.26 8.75
C VAL A 120 -15.78 -4.96 8.36
N THR A 121 -15.71 -6.26 8.10
CA THR A 121 -16.92 -7.10 8.12
C THR A 121 -17.53 -6.97 9.50
N LYS A 122 -18.76 -6.44 9.59
CA LYS A 122 -19.50 -6.23 10.84
C LYS A 122 -19.38 -7.47 11.75
N THR A 123 -18.49 -7.42 12.73
CA THR A 123 -18.60 -8.25 13.92
C THR A 123 -19.71 -7.67 14.79
N LEU A 124 -20.42 -8.54 15.52
CA LEU A 124 -21.64 -8.28 16.31
C LEU A 124 -21.45 -7.33 17.52
N SER A 125 -20.58 -6.33 17.45
CA SER A 125 -20.35 -5.36 18.52
C SER A 125 -20.31 -3.95 17.97
N LYS A 126 -21.02 -3.07 18.67
CA LYS A 126 -21.46 -1.71 18.29
C LYS A 126 -20.40 -0.84 17.58
N PRO A 127 -20.84 0.06 16.68
CA PRO A 127 -19.94 0.88 15.87
C PRO A 127 -19.26 1.95 16.72
N VAL A 128 -17.95 1.82 16.92
CA VAL A 128 -17.10 2.91 17.41
C VAL A 128 -16.68 3.74 16.20
N ALA A 129 -17.17 4.98 16.15
CA ALA A 129 -16.84 6.06 15.22
C ALA A 129 -17.01 5.75 13.71
N GLN A 130 -18.19 6.06 13.19
CA GLN A 130 -18.48 6.19 11.76
C GLN A 130 -17.67 7.34 11.13
N GLY A 131 -16.43 7.04 10.71
CA GLY A 131 -15.83 7.70 9.56
C GLY A 131 -16.45 7.07 8.31
N LYS A 132 -17.32 7.80 7.61
CA LYS A 132 -18.05 7.40 6.40
C LYS A 132 -17.09 6.93 5.30
N SER A 133 -16.64 5.68 5.34
CA SER A 133 -16.19 4.98 4.15
C SER A 133 -17.46 4.60 3.39
N ILE A 134 -17.59 5.11 2.18
CA ILE A 134 -18.66 4.82 1.23
C ILE A 134 -18.88 3.30 1.19
N ALA A 135 -19.89 2.85 1.91
CA ALA A 135 -20.47 1.52 1.76
C ALA A 135 -20.92 1.43 0.29
N ASN A 136 -20.42 0.43 -0.44
CA ASN A 136 -20.69 0.09 -1.86
C ASN A 136 -19.51 0.22 -2.85
N ILE A 137 -18.26 0.35 -2.40
CA ILE A 137 -17.10 0.18 -3.29
C ILE A 137 -16.69 -1.30 -3.24
N GLU A 138 -17.32 -2.09 -4.11
CA GLU A 138 -17.11 -3.52 -4.40
C GLU A 138 -17.11 -4.48 -3.19
N ASN A 139 -18.10 -5.38 -3.15
CA ASN A 139 -18.12 -6.58 -2.30
C ASN A 139 -17.06 -7.61 -2.72
N ILE A 140 -15.86 -7.19 -3.09
CA ILE A 140 -14.76 -8.12 -3.37
C ILE A 140 -14.16 -8.55 -2.03
N SER A 141 -14.05 -9.86 -1.82
CA SER A 141 -13.39 -10.40 -0.63
C SER A 141 -11.90 -10.03 -0.65
N LEU A 142 -11.25 -9.96 0.51
CA LEU A 142 -9.80 -9.72 0.54
C LEU A 142 -9.05 -10.88 -0.13
N SER A 143 -9.56 -12.12 -0.05
CA SER A 143 -9.04 -13.25 -0.81
C SER A 143 -9.12 -13.04 -2.33
N ASP A 144 -10.24 -12.56 -2.86
CA ASP A 144 -10.39 -12.31 -4.31
C ASP A 144 -9.49 -11.17 -4.78
N TRP A 145 -9.34 -10.13 -3.94
CA TRP A 145 -8.42 -9.02 -4.17
C TRP A 145 -6.96 -9.49 -4.26
N ILE A 146 -6.53 -10.33 -3.32
CA ILE A 146 -5.20 -10.94 -3.32
C ILE A 146 -5.04 -11.84 -4.55
N PHE A 147 -6.02 -12.69 -4.84
CA PHE A 147 -5.95 -13.59 -6.00
C PHE A 147 -5.85 -12.85 -7.32
N PHE A 148 -6.64 -11.78 -7.49
CA PHE A 148 -6.52 -10.85 -8.61
C PHE A 148 -5.09 -10.30 -8.73
N SER A 149 -4.54 -9.82 -7.62
CA SER A 149 -3.18 -9.27 -7.56
C SER A 149 -2.13 -10.29 -7.96
N LEU A 150 -2.22 -11.52 -7.45
CA LEU A 150 -1.32 -12.63 -7.77
C LEU A 150 -1.40 -13.05 -9.25
N LYS A 151 -2.59 -12.99 -9.86
CA LYS A 151 -2.74 -13.24 -11.31
C LYS A 151 -1.95 -12.24 -12.16
N ARG A 152 -1.77 -11.00 -11.68
CA ARG A 152 -1.01 -9.95 -12.35
C ARG A 152 0.50 -10.01 -12.14
N LEU A 153 1.00 -10.90 -11.29
CA LEU A 153 2.44 -11.11 -11.12
C LEU A 153 3.05 -12.01 -12.18
N LYS A 154 4.25 -11.66 -12.63
CA LYS A 154 5.17 -12.61 -13.29
C LYS A 154 5.55 -13.74 -12.33
N SER A 155 5.99 -14.88 -12.87
CA SER A 155 6.63 -15.92 -12.05
C SER A 155 7.86 -15.34 -11.35
N GLY A 156 8.04 -15.62 -10.05
CA GLY A 156 9.12 -15.04 -9.24
C GLY A 156 8.93 -13.57 -8.85
N GLY A 157 7.83 -12.92 -9.25
CA GLY A 157 7.52 -11.55 -8.84
C GLY A 157 7.04 -11.45 -7.39
N SER A 158 7.16 -10.26 -6.78
CA SER A 158 6.77 -10.05 -5.38
C SER A 158 5.38 -9.42 -5.24
N PHE A 159 4.54 -10.00 -4.39
CA PHE A 159 3.33 -9.37 -3.89
C PHE A 159 3.61 -8.68 -2.56
N SER A 160 3.18 -7.43 -2.36
CA SER A 160 3.26 -6.71 -1.08
C SER A 160 1.92 -6.12 -0.68
N ILE A 161 1.48 -6.36 0.56
CA ILE A 161 0.25 -5.79 1.11
C ILE A 161 0.53 -5.18 2.47
N ILE A 162 0.00 -3.98 2.71
CA ILE A 162 -0.12 -3.42 4.07
C ILE A 162 -1.56 -3.55 4.53
N HIS A 163 -1.79 -4.06 5.75
CA HIS A 163 -3.13 -4.23 6.30
C HIS A 163 -3.16 -4.14 7.83
N LEU A 164 -4.37 -4.11 8.40
CA LEU A 164 -4.62 -4.43 9.80
C LEU A 164 -4.12 -5.84 10.16
N THR A 165 -3.47 -5.96 11.32
CA THR A 165 -2.96 -7.24 11.85
C THR A 165 -4.03 -8.31 11.99
N GLU A 166 -5.27 -7.94 12.31
CA GLU A 166 -6.39 -8.89 12.43
C GLU A 166 -6.73 -9.63 11.12
N ARG A 167 -6.32 -9.09 9.97
CA ARG A 167 -6.53 -9.72 8.66
C ARG A 167 -5.39 -10.65 8.25
N LEU A 168 -4.35 -10.77 9.08
CA LEU A 168 -3.22 -11.65 8.81
C LEU A 168 -3.64 -13.10 8.51
N PRO A 169 -4.57 -13.75 9.23
CA PRO A 169 -4.98 -15.12 8.91
C PRO A 169 -5.54 -15.28 7.49
N GLU A 170 -6.38 -14.35 7.04
CA GLU A 170 -6.97 -14.37 5.70
C GLU A 170 -5.91 -14.07 4.62
N ILE A 171 -4.99 -13.14 4.88
CA ILE A 171 -3.86 -12.83 3.98
C ILE A 171 -2.99 -14.08 3.79
N LEU A 172 -2.59 -14.74 4.89
CA LEU A 172 -1.72 -15.92 4.82
C LEU A 172 -2.40 -17.09 4.10
N SER A 173 -3.69 -17.34 4.39
CA SER A 173 -4.49 -18.35 3.69
C SER A 173 -4.56 -18.08 2.18
N SER A 174 -4.73 -16.81 1.79
CA SER A 174 -4.81 -16.41 0.37
C SER A 174 -3.47 -16.53 -0.35
N LEU A 175 -2.33 -16.40 0.36
CA LEU A 175 -1.00 -16.46 -0.23
C LEU A 175 -0.42 -17.88 -0.28
N SER A 176 -0.74 -18.75 0.69
CA SER A 176 -0.03 -20.02 0.92
C SER A 176 -0.06 -20.99 -0.26
N ALA A 177 -1.08 -20.92 -1.11
CA ALA A 177 -1.19 -21.77 -2.30
C ALA A 177 -0.34 -21.28 -3.50
N TYR A 178 0.10 -20.01 -3.49
CA TYR A 178 0.67 -19.35 -4.67
C TYR A 178 2.04 -18.73 -4.43
N CYS A 179 2.37 -18.42 -3.18
CA CYS A 179 3.60 -17.75 -2.80
C CYS A 179 4.36 -18.55 -1.74
N GLY A 180 5.68 -18.46 -1.81
CA GLY A 180 6.59 -18.84 -0.73
C GLY A 180 7.51 -17.67 -0.40
N SER A 181 8.52 -17.91 0.43
CA SER A 181 9.41 -16.85 0.95
C SER A 181 8.59 -15.68 1.52
N ILE A 182 7.55 -16.01 2.31
CA ILE A 182 6.63 -15.01 2.84
C ILE A 182 7.30 -14.30 4.01
N SER A 183 7.47 -12.98 3.93
CA SER A 183 7.95 -12.14 5.02
C SER A 183 6.79 -11.37 5.64
N ILE A 184 6.68 -11.42 6.97
CA ILE A 184 5.68 -10.68 7.76
C ILE A 184 6.42 -9.66 8.61
N LYS A 185 6.16 -8.37 8.38
CA LYS A 185 6.72 -7.25 9.14
C LYS A 185 5.63 -6.54 9.93
N PRO A 186 5.53 -6.78 11.25
CA PRO A 186 4.64 -5.99 12.10
C PRO A 186 5.06 -4.52 12.11
N ILE A 187 4.10 -3.61 12.11
CA ILE A 187 4.32 -2.18 12.26
C ILE A 187 3.64 -1.74 13.56
N SER A 188 4.46 -1.41 14.54
CA SER A 188 4.03 -0.97 15.86
C SER A 188 4.21 0.53 15.99
N SER A 189 3.20 1.21 16.54
CA SER A 189 3.33 2.64 16.84
C SER A 189 4.52 2.91 17.78
N ARG A 190 4.72 2.06 18.79
CA ARG A 190 5.79 2.15 19.82
C ARG A 190 6.20 0.73 20.25
N LYS A 191 7.39 0.58 20.87
CA LYS A 191 7.98 -0.73 21.26
C LYS A 191 7.03 -1.62 22.06
N SER A 192 6.34 -1.06 23.05
CA SER A 192 5.50 -1.81 24.00
C SER A 192 4.02 -1.85 23.59
N ARG A 193 3.71 -1.61 22.30
CA ARG A 193 2.33 -1.61 21.81
C ARG A 193 2.14 -2.71 20.76
N PRO A 194 1.02 -3.44 20.81
CA PRO A 194 0.66 -4.38 19.74
C PRO A 194 0.71 -3.70 18.37
N ALA A 195 1.25 -4.40 17.38
CA ALA A 195 1.23 -3.94 16.00
C ALA A 195 -0.22 -3.86 15.52
N LYS A 196 -0.66 -2.69 15.09
CA LYS A 196 -1.99 -2.47 14.48
C LYS A 196 -1.96 -2.62 12.97
N ARG A 197 -0.77 -2.63 12.39
CA ARG A 197 -0.51 -2.79 10.96
C ARG A 197 0.53 -3.89 10.76
N ILE A 198 0.44 -4.55 9.62
CA ILE A 198 1.41 -5.52 9.12
C ILE A 198 1.69 -5.20 7.67
N ILE A 199 2.93 -5.40 7.25
CA ILE A 199 3.27 -5.63 5.84
C ILE A 199 3.51 -7.12 5.66
N VAL A 200 2.91 -7.69 4.63
CA VAL A 200 3.19 -9.07 4.19
C VAL A 200 3.69 -9.01 2.76
N GLN A 201 4.84 -9.66 2.53
CA GLN A 201 5.39 -9.84 1.20
C GLN A 201 5.54 -11.32 0.88
N GLY A 202 5.23 -11.73 -0.34
CA GLY A 202 5.43 -13.11 -0.80
C GLY A 202 5.94 -13.15 -2.23
N ILE A 203 6.71 -14.19 -2.56
CA ILE A 203 7.27 -14.39 -3.90
C ILE A 203 6.46 -15.47 -4.63
N LYS A 204 5.86 -15.09 -5.76
CA LYS A 204 5.00 -15.98 -6.56
C LYS A 204 5.78 -17.19 -7.08
N GLY A 205 5.28 -18.40 -6.80
CA GLY A 205 5.88 -19.66 -7.21
C GLY A 205 7.08 -20.11 -6.37
N SER A 206 7.51 -19.31 -5.38
CA SER A 206 8.56 -19.74 -4.45
C SER A 206 8.06 -20.83 -3.50
N LYS A 207 8.98 -21.68 -3.03
CA LYS A 207 8.76 -22.66 -1.95
C LYS A 207 9.63 -22.37 -0.72
N GLY A 208 10.25 -21.19 -0.67
CA GLY A 208 11.08 -20.79 0.47
C GLY A 208 10.27 -20.63 1.76
N PRO A 209 10.93 -20.70 2.93
CA PRO A 209 10.25 -20.65 4.21
C PRO A 209 9.65 -19.26 4.49
N MET A 210 8.59 -19.24 5.30
CA MET A 210 8.04 -18.01 5.85
C MET A 210 8.93 -17.45 6.98
N LYS A 211 8.99 -16.12 7.10
CA LYS A 211 9.69 -15.41 8.17
C LYS A 211 8.73 -14.42 8.84
N LEU A 212 8.70 -14.46 10.17
CA LEU A 212 8.14 -13.39 10.99
C LEU A 212 9.30 -12.50 11.46
N LEU A 213 9.25 -11.23 11.08
CA LEU A 213 10.32 -10.26 11.33
C LEU A 213 10.06 -9.48 12.61
N GLU A 214 11.12 -8.87 13.14
CA GLU A 214 10.99 -7.91 14.23
C GLU A 214 10.05 -6.75 13.84
N PRO A 215 9.23 -6.23 14.79
CA PRO A 215 8.37 -5.09 14.52
C PRO A 215 9.14 -3.85 14.08
N PHE A 216 8.65 -3.18 13.05
CA PHE A 216 9.05 -1.82 12.73
C PHE A 216 8.38 -0.84 13.69
N VAL A 217 9.16 -0.12 14.48
CA VAL A 217 8.65 0.85 15.47
C VAL A 217 8.63 2.26 14.88
N VAL A 218 7.44 2.84 14.78
CA VAL A 218 7.21 4.13 14.11
C VAL A 218 7.67 5.31 14.96
N HIS A 219 7.40 5.31 16.27
CA HIS A 219 7.71 6.43 17.16
C HIS A 219 8.65 6.02 18.30
N ASP A 220 9.56 6.92 18.67
CA ASP A 220 10.44 6.80 19.84
C ASP A 220 9.72 7.19 21.13
N GLY A 221 10.10 6.55 22.25
CA GLY A 221 9.47 6.74 23.56
C GLY A 221 8.13 6.00 23.73
N ASP A 222 7.56 6.04 24.93
CA ASP A 222 6.32 5.32 25.27
C ASP A 222 5.04 6.14 25.06
N ILE A 223 5.18 7.47 25.06
CA ILE A 223 4.08 8.44 25.01
C ILE A 223 4.52 9.65 24.15
N HIS A 224 3.56 10.33 23.52
CA HIS A 224 3.80 11.58 22.81
C HIS A 224 3.94 12.71 23.82
N ASN A 225 5.16 13.18 24.07
CA ASN A 225 5.47 14.10 25.18
C ASN A 225 5.65 15.57 24.74
N SER A 226 5.51 15.89 23.45
CA SER A 226 5.72 17.25 22.92
C SER A 226 5.12 17.43 21.53
N ASP A 227 4.86 18.67 21.11
CA ASP A 227 4.42 19.03 19.74
C ASP A 227 5.46 18.73 18.64
N LYS A 228 6.65 18.24 18.99
CA LYS A 228 7.68 17.81 18.02
C LYS A 228 7.39 16.39 17.53
N SER A 229 7.75 16.16 16.27
CA SER A 229 7.70 14.81 15.68
C SER A 229 8.61 13.86 16.47
N ASP A 230 8.02 12.77 16.93
CA ASP A 230 8.66 11.71 17.70
C ASP A 230 8.86 10.44 16.87
N TYR A 231 8.93 10.57 15.54
CA TYR A 231 9.25 9.45 14.67
C TYR A 231 10.64 8.90 14.99
N SER A 232 10.74 7.58 15.04
CA SER A 232 12.03 6.90 15.16
C SER A 232 12.95 7.28 14.00
N LYS A 233 14.27 7.15 14.19
CA LYS A 233 15.24 7.42 13.11
C LYS A 233 14.91 6.63 11.84
N SER A 234 14.56 5.36 11.98
CA SER A 234 14.17 4.50 10.86
C SER A 234 12.87 4.93 10.20
N ALA A 235 11.87 5.37 10.98
CA ALA A 235 10.64 5.94 10.44
C ALA A 235 10.88 7.24 9.69
N ASN A 236 11.74 8.13 10.19
CA ASN A 236 12.13 9.34 9.48
C ASN A 236 12.86 9.03 8.17
N ASN A 237 13.77 8.05 8.15
CA ASN A 237 14.43 7.59 6.92
C ASN A 237 13.42 7.23 5.82
N ILE A 238 12.32 6.57 6.18
CA ILE A 238 11.26 6.22 5.22
C ILE A 238 10.37 7.43 4.92
N LEU A 239 9.75 8.02 5.94
CA LEU A 239 8.68 9.04 5.79
C LEU A 239 9.19 10.38 5.25
N ARG A 240 10.45 10.74 5.49
CA ARG A 240 11.06 11.99 5.04
C ARG A 240 11.94 11.81 3.82
N PHE A 241 12.68 10.71 3.76
CA PHE A 241 13.73 10.55 2.76
C PHE A 241 13.45 9.49 1.71
N GLY A 242 12.46 8.62 1.95
CA GLY A 242 12.06 7.56 1.03
C GLY A 242 13.06 6.40 1.01
N HIS A 243 13.70 6.07 2.14
CA HIS A 243 14.56 4.88 2.23
C HIS A 243 13.74 3.58 2.12
N PRO A 244 14.36 2.47 1.71
CA PRO A 244 13.71 1.16 1.72
C PRO A 244 13.42 0.66 3.14
N LEU A 245 12.48 -0.27 3.24
CA LEU A 245 12.18 -1.06 4.43
C LEU A 245 12.51 -2.53 4.13
N ASP A 246 13.46 -3.10 4.85
CA ASP A 246 13.91 -4.47 4.62
C ASP A 246 12.90 -5.52 5.11
N LEU A 247 12.72 -6.57 4.30
CA LEU A 247 11.82 -7.71 4.50
C LEU A 247 12.55 -9.06 4.31
#